data_AF-A0AAV6BHT9-F1
#
_entry.id   AF-A0AAV6BHT9-F1
#
_cell.length_a   1.000
_cell.length_b   1.000
_cell.length_c   1.000
_cell.angle_alpha   90.00
_cell.angle_beta   90.00
_cell.angle_gamma   90.00
#
_symmetry.space_group_name_H-M   'P 1'
#
loop_
_entity.id
_entity.type
_entity.pdbx_description
1 polymer ?
#
loop_
_entity_poly.entity_id
_entity_poly.type
_entity_poly.pdbx_seq_one_letter_code
_entity_poly.pdbx_strand_id
1 'polypeptide(L)'
;MGPLHAAAVEEAWRAFGDSSVPAFAAQRAMPRGFRSELAGEVGAPYALTDPRQLPESHRTDRWRALCDALDGWADLGGRRQCRLASLLHSLCLYEPLLALVSPTLLDTRGADADAVELAYWRASANFMQQLPGRIADYQDADLGAFEQIALTVPDAIPAGFNATALVFVHKAKTGAPLQELERWYGHLERASALVIGATDPFSAELLTSRFYRAAGFLPQRRGDRDEVARVMDLAERHARNMNPATPAQELLYRENLHALFESRTKEALWRNDMDGALVRALEVVEVDPYDSKAWAEVGEVRFARKEWQETAQAYAMAAMLGPPASAIGRHMAGLCLRELGHELLAAAFLKDAAELDVLGISPREEIHDLPDVPVLKALKTWSRVTYLP
;
A
#
# COMPACT_ATOMS: atom_id res chain seq x y z
N MET A 1 18.86 0.28 -8.63
CA MET A 1 18.01 0.38 -7.41
C MET A 1 16.58 0.12 -7.85
N GLY A 2 15.79 -0.59 -7.04
CA GLY A 2 14.37 -0.84 -7.30
C GLY A 2 13.47 0.03 -6.41
N PRO A 3 12.14 -0.19 -6.42
CA PRO A 3 11.21 0.58 -5.60
C PRO A 3 11.40 0.33 -4.10
N LEU A 4 10.98 1.27 -3.24
CA LEU A 4 11.19 1.17 -1.79
C LEU A 4 10.56 -0.08 -1.19
N HIS A 5 9.44 -0.57 -1.74
CA HIS A 5 8.77 -1.77 -1.24
C HIS A 5 9.63 -3.03 -1.44
N ALA A 6 10.45 -3.07 -2.50
CA ALA A 6 11.40 -4.16 -2.71
C ALA A 6 12.58 -4.06 -1.72
N ALA A 7 13.07 -2.84 -1.45
CA ALA A 7 14.08 -2.62 -0.41
C ALA A 7 13.57 -2.98 1.00
N ALA A 8 12.28 -2.77 1.27
CA ALA A 8 11.65 -3.11 2.54
C ALA A 8 11.68 -4.62 2.83
N VAL A 9 11.57 -5.47 1.78
CA VAL A 9 11.74 -6.92 1.92
C VAL A 9 13.15 -7.29 2.38
N GLU A 10 14.17 -6.62 1.86
CA GLU A 10 15.56 -6.87 2.25
C GLU A 10 15.83 -6.46 3.70
N GLU A 11 15.31 -5.32 4.15
CA GLU A 11 15.45 -4.91 5.57
C GLU A 11 14.63 -5.80 6.51
N ALA A 12 13.42 -6.23 6.10
CA ALA A 12 12.64 -7.22 6.85
C ALA A 12 13.39 -8.55 6.98
N TRP A 13 14.06 -9.02 5.91
CA TRP A 13 14.91 -10.20 5.96
C TRP A 13 16.09 -10.03 6.91
N ARG A 14 16.80 -8.89 6.86
CA ARG A 14 17.92 -8.61 7.79
C ARG A 14 17.46 -8.60 9.23
N ALA A 15 16.34 -7.92 9.52
CA ALA A 15 15.75 -7.92 10.86
C ALA A 15 15.37 -9.34 11.31
N PHE A 16 14.87 -10.20 10.42
CA PHE A 16 14.57 -11.59 10.76
C PHE A 16 15.84 -12.45 10.98
N GLY A 17 16.83 -12.32 10.09
CA GLY A 17 18.04 -13.16 10.07
C GLY A 17 19.07 -12.80 11.14
N ASP A 18 19.08 -11.55 11.63
CA ASP A 18 19.99 -11.07 12.66
C ASP A 18 19.23 -10.45 13.84
N SER A 19 19.25 -11.14 14.99
CA SER A 19 18.58 -10.69 16.21
C SER A 19 19.15 -9.39 16.78
N SER A 20 20.38 -9.01 16.42
CA SER A 20 21.02 -7.76 16.86
C SER A 20 20.50 -6.53 16.12
N VAL A 21 19.96 -6.71 14.90
CA VAL A 21 19.31 -5.64 14.14
C VAL A 21 17.94 -5.35 14.77
N PRO A 22 17.53 -4.08 14.92
CA PRO A 22 16.18 -3.71 15.36
C PRO A 22 15.09 -4.35 14.49
N ALA A 23 13.88 -4.50 15.06
CA ALA A 23 12.74 -4.92 14.26
C ALA A 23 12.46 -3.89 13.15
N PHE A 24 12.04 -4.39 11.99
CA PHE A 24 11.68 -3.57 10.84
C PHE A 24 10.22 -3.83 10.47
N ALA A 25 9.44 -2.77 10.33
CA ALA A 25 8.04 -2.82 9.95
C ALA A 25 7.83 -1.84 8.80
N ALA A 26 7.71 -2.37 7.58
CA ALA A 26 7.41 -1.56 6.40
C ALA A 26 6.08 -0.84 6.59
N GLN A 27 6.00 0.42 6.14
CA GLN A 27 4.75 1.19 6.21
C GLN A 27 3.79 0.84 5.08
N ARG A 28 4.31 0.29 3.98
CA ARG A 28 3.53 -0.05 2.78
C ARG A 28 3.27 -1.55 2.72
N ALA A 29 2.03 -1.90 2.42
CA ALA A 29 1.58 -3.27 2.19
C ALA A 29 1.00 -3.36 0.77
N MET A 30 1.36 -4.41 0.03
CA MET A 30 0.81 -4.66 -1.30
C MET A 30 -0.34 -5.66 -1.22
N PRO A 31 -1.41 -5.53 -2.02
CA PRO A 31 -2.52 -6.48 -1.98
C PRO A 31 -2.07 -7.91 -2.34
N ARG A 32 -2.84 -8.92 -1.94
CA ARG A 32 -2.53 -10.33 -2.25
C ARG A 32 -2.29 -10.60 -3.75
N GLY A 33 -2.96 -9.85 -4.63
CA GLY A 33 -2.85 -9.99 -6.09
C GLY A 33 -1.49 -9.59 -6.64
N PHE A 34 -0.76 -8.70 -5.93
CA PHE A 34 0.49 -8.11 -6.40
C PHE A 34 1.54 -9.16 -6.80
N ARG A 35 1.69 -10.25 -6.02
CA ARG A 35 2.66 -11.32 -6.35
C ARG A 35 2.31 -12.02 -7.66
N SER A 36 1.03 -12.28 -7.88
CA SER A 36 0.55 -12.98 -9.06
C SER A 36 0.68 -12.08 -10.30
N GLU A 37 0.35 -10.80 -10.17
CA GLU A 37 0.55 -9.78 -11.20
C GLU A 37 2.04 -9.65 -11.55
N LEU A 38 2.91 -9.53 -10.53
CA LEU A 38 4.35 -9.42 -10.73
C LEU A 38 4.91 -10.65 -11.43
N ALA A 39 4.55 -11.86 -10.98
CA ALA A 39 5.00 -13.10 -11.60
C ALA A 39 4.50 -13.22 -13.05
N GLY A 40 3.25 -12.84 -13.32
CA GLY A 40 2.67 -12.84 -14.66
C GLY A 40 3.41 -11.90 -15.60
N GLU A 41 3.68 -10.67 -15.18
CA GLU A 41 4.36 -9.67 -16.02
C GLU A 41 5.84 -9.95 -16.26
N VAL A 42 6.57 -10.49 -15.27
CA VAL A 42 7.98 -10.85 -15.47
C VAL A 42 8.18 -12.23 -16.11
N GLY A 43 7.08 -12.96 -16.38
CA GLY A 43 7.13 -14.33 -16.88
C GLY A 43 7.78 -15.32 -15.90
N ALA A 44 7.73 -15.04 -14.60
CA ALA A 44 8.27 -15.94 -13.59
C ALA A 44 7.35 -17.16 -13.45
N PRO A 45 7.90 -18.39 -13.44
CA PRO A 45 7.09 -19.59 -13.36
C PRO A 45 6.45 -19.83 -11.99
N TYR A 46 6.72 -18.98 -10.99
CA TYR A 46 6.37 -19.23 -9.58
C TYR A 46 5.68 -18.02 -8.92
N ALA A 47 4.35 -17.97 -8.99
CA ALA A 47 3.50 -17.11 -8.17
C ALA A 47 3.11 -17.83 -6.87
N LEU A 48 4.09 -18.12 -6.01
CA LEU A 48 3.86 -18.96 -4.82
C LEU A 48 3.03 -18.21 -3.76
N THR A 49 2.09 -18.94 -3.14
CA THR A 49 1.31 -18.48 -1.99
C THR A 49 1.91 -18.96 -0.66
N ASP A 50 2.71 -20.03 -0.68
CA ASP A 50 3.47 -20.53 0.46
C ASP A 50 4.94 -20.77 0.06
N PRO A 51 5.94 -20.28 0.82
CA PRO A 51 7.35 -20.49 0.51
C PRO A 51 7.75 -21.95 0.28
N ARG A 52 7.10 -22.88 0.97
CA ARG A 52 7.39 -24.31 0.91
C ARG A 52 6.99 -24.96 -0.41
N GLN A 53 6.18 -24.29 -1.23
CA GLN A 53 5.81 -24.74 -2.57
C GLN A 53 6.99 -24.66 -3.55
N LEU A 54 8.03 -23.85 -3.28
CA LEU A 54 9.21 -23.80 -4.14
C LEU A 54 9.97 -25.14 -4.05
N PRO A 55 10.29 -25.81 -5.17
CA PRO A 55 11.07 -27.05 -5.12
C PRO A 55 12.43 -26.83 -4.48
N GLU A 56 12.90 -27.79 -3.67
CA GLU A 56 14.14 -27.69 -2.88
C GLU A 56 15.34 -27.27 -3.73
N SER A 57 15.44 -27.78 -4.96
CA SER A 57 16.51 -27.48 -5.92
C SER A 57 16.56 -26.01 -6.36
N HIS A 58 15.48 -25.25 -6.17
CA HIS A 58 15.38 -23.83 -6.52
C HIS A 58 15.49 -22.92 -5.29
N ARG A 59 15.54 -23.47 -4.08
CA ARG A 59 15.61 -22.68 -2.85
C ARG A 59 17.03 -22.17 -2.62
N THR A 60 17.15 -20.84 -2.52
CA THR A 60 18.38 -20.20 -2.02
C THR A 60 18.54 -20.48 -0.52
N ASP A 61 19.72 -20.21 0.05
CA ASP A 61 19.96 -20.39 1.49
C ASP A 61 19.00 -19.57 2.35
N ARG A 62 18.71 -18.33 1.93
CA ARG A 62 17.71 -17.47 2.59
C ARG A 62 16.31 -18.08 2.53
N TRP A 63 15.93 -18.63 1.37
CA TRP A 63 14.62 -19.25 1.21
C TRP A 63 14.46 -20.54 2.01
N ARG A 64 15.53 -21.36 2.11
CA ARG A 64 15.57 -22.53 3.00
C ARG A 64 15.39 -22.11 4.45
N ALA A 65 16.16 -21.12 4.92
CA ALA A 65 16.03 -20.61 6.28
C ALA A 65 14.63 -20.02 6.58
N LEU A 66 13.96 -19.42 5.59
CA LEU A 66 12.55 -19.03 5.71
C LEU A 66 11.66 -20.26 5.89
N CYS A 67 11.79 -21.28 5.04
CA CYS A 67 11.00 -22.51 5.14
C CYS A 67 11.21 -23.22 6.48
N ASP A 68 12.46 -23.38 6.91
CA ASP A 68 12.82 -24.00 8.20
C ASP A 68 12.17 -23.27 9.38
N ALA A 69 12.12 -21.94 9.33
CA ALA A 69 11.49 -21.14 10.37
C ALA A 69 9.95 -21.22 10.36
N LEU A 70 9.33 -21.43 9.19
CA LEU A 70 7.89 -21.70 9.09
C LEU A 70 7.56 -23.06 9.69
N ASP A 71 8.35 -24.08 9.37
CA ASP A 71 8.13 -25.43 9.88
C ASP A 71 8.45 -25.54 11.38
N GLY A 72 9.43 -24.77 11.86
CA GLY A 72 9.81 -24.65 13.27
C GLY A 72 9.12 -23.50 14.02
N TRP A 73 7.97 -23.00 13.56
CA TRP A 73 7.30 -21.81 14.13
C TRP A 73 7.10 -21.87 15.65
N ALA A 74 6.68 -23.03 16.17
CA ALA A 74 6.40 -23.22 17.60
C ALA A 74 7.66 -23.15 18.48
N ASP A 75 8.84 -23.39 17.88
CA ASP A 75 10.12 -23.35 18.57
C ASP A 75 10.75 -21.94 18.55
N LEU A 76 10.17 -21.01 17.79
CA LEU A 76 10.62 -19.61 17.75
C LEU A 76 10.10 -18.84 18.98
N GLY A 77 10.96 -18.03 19.61
CA GLY A 77 10.51 -17.06 20.62
C GLY A 77 9.63 -15.96 20.02
N GLY A 78 8.78 -15.33 20.84
CA GLY A 78 7.77 -14.34 20.43
C GLY A 78 8.32 -13.23 19.51
N ARG A 79 9.40 -12.56 19.92
CA ARG A 79 10.06 -11.54 19.09
C ARG A 79 10.49 -12.04 17.71
N ARG A 80 10.95 -13.29 17.59
CA ARG A 80 11.35 -13.89 16.30
C ARG A 80 10.13 -14.27 15.46
N GLN A 81 9.04 -14.70 16.11
CA GLN A 81 7.74 -14.88 15.47
C GLN A 81 7.21 -13.55 14.89
N CYS A 82 7.27 -12.43 15.63
CA CYS A 82 6.89 -11.11 15.11
C CYS A 82 7.68 -10.71 13.86
N ARG A 83 9.01 -10.91 13.89
CA ARG A 83 9.89 -10.60 12.74
C ARG A 83 9.58 -11.47 11.52
N LEU A 84 9.30 -12.76 11.73
CA LEU A 84 8.87 -13.65 10.66
C LEU A 84 7.50 -13.25 10.10
N ALA A 85 6.55 -12.87 10.95
CA ALA A 85 5.25 -12.36 10.52
C ALA A 85 5.39 -11.07 9.70
N SER A 86 6.21 -10.11 10.15
CA SER A 86 6.53 -8.89 9.38
C SER A 86 7.15 -9.22 8.02
N LEU A 87 8.12 -10.14 7.96
CA LEU A 87 8.73 -10.58 6.70
C LEU A 87 7.73 -11.22 5.74
N LEU A 88 6.88 -12.14 6.22
CA LEU A 88 5.82 -12.74 5.41
C LEU A 88 4.85 -11.68 4.88
N HIS A 89 4.51 -10.71 5.72
CA HIS A 89 3.64 -9.59 5.33
C HIS A 89 4.28 -8.72 4.24
N SER A 90 5.57 -8.38 4.36
CA SER A 90 6.33 -7.64 3.34
C SER A 90 6.49 -8.43 2.03
N LEU A 91 6.56 -9.76 2.10
CA LEU A 91 6.56 -10.64 0.93
C LEU A 91 5.18 -10.87 0.32
N CYS A 92 4.12 -10.32 0.93
CA CYS A 92 2.71 -10.53 0.58
C CYS A 92 2.26 -12.00 0.67
N LEU A 93 2.81 -12.75 1.62
CA LEU A 93 2.49 -14.15 1.92
C LEU A 93 1.51 -14.22 3.09
N TYR A 94 0.29 -13.72 2.85
CA TYR A 94 -0.72 -13.57 3.90
C TYR A 94 -1.30 -14.90 4.37
N GLU A 95 -1.51 -15.87 3.48
CA GLU A 95 -2.08 -17.19 3.82
C GLU A 95 -1.21 -17.97 4.84
N PRO A 96 0.11 -18.14 4.64
CA PRO A 96 0.97 -18.74 5.65
C PRO A 96 0.94 -18.00 6.98
N LEU A 97 0.95 -16.66 6.97
CA LEU A 97 0.88 -15.85 8.19
C LEU A 97 -0.42 -16.13 8.96
N LEU A 98 -1.56 -16.15 8.24
CA LEU A 98 -2.87 -16.49 8.81
C LEU A 98 -2.97 -17.94 9.29
N ALA A 99 -2.19 -18.86 8.74
CA ALA A 99 -2.13 -20.24 9.25
C ALA A 99 -1.33 -20.35 10.56
N LEU A 100 -0.29 -19.51 10.73
CA LEU A 100 0.64 -19.59 11.85
C LEU A 100 0.16 -18.87 13.11
N VAL A 101 -0.43 -17.69 12.98
CA VAL A 101 -0.81 -16.85 14.12
C VAL A 101 -2.24 -17.18 14.54
N SER A 102 -2.48 -17.57 15.80
CA SER A 102 -3.84 -17.89 16.27
C SER A 102 -4.79 -16.67 16.24
N PRO A 103 -6.07 -16.83 15.84
CA PRO A 103 -7.07 -15.76 15.94
C PRO A 103 -7.45 -15.39 17.38
N THR A 104 -7.27 -16.30 18.34
CA THR A 104 -7.67 -16.08 19.75
C THR A 104 -6.52 -15.57 20.61
N LEU A 105 -5.46 -15.03 20.00
CA LEU A 105 -4.23 -14.68 20.70
C LEU A 105 -4.42 -13.57 21.75
N LEU A 106 -5.40 -12.67 21.55
CA LEU A 106 -5.71 -11.58 22.47
C LEU A 106 -6.75 -11.94 23.54
N ASP A 107 -7.36 -13.12 23.50
CA ASP A 107 -8.37 -13.53 24.47
C ASP A 107 -7.76 -13.83 25.86
N THR A 108 -6.42 -13.92 25.94
CA THR A 108 -5.69 -14.11 27.18
C THR A 108 -5.45 -12.78 27.90
N ARG A 109 -6.03 -12.60 29.10
CA ARG A 109 -5.74 -11.45 29.97
C ARG A 109 -4.24 -11.35 30.24
N GLY A 110 -3.67 -10.17 30.00
CA GLY A 110 -2.25 -9.89 30.23
C GLY A 110 -1.34 -10.29 29.07
N ALA A 111 -1.84 -10.28 27.83
CA ALA A 111 -1.03 -10.47 26.63
C ALA A 111 0.21 -9.56 26.66
N ASP A 112 1.38 -10.15 26.40
CA ASP A 112 2.63 -9.41 26.30
C ASP A 112 2.72 -8.63 24.97
N ALA A 113 3.77 -7.83 24.81
CA ALA A 113 3.94 -6.99 23.64
C ALA A 113 4.08 -7.79 22.34
N ASP A 114 4.71 -8.97 22.39
CA ASP A 114 4.92 -9.83 21.22
C ASP A 114 3.57 -10.44 20.78
N ALA A 115 2.73 -10.88 21.73
CA ALA A 115 1.38 -11.39 21.43
C ALA A 115 0.48 -10.32 20.79
N VAL A 116 0.57 -9.08 21.28
CA VAL A 116 -0.14 -7.95 20.69
C VAL A 116 0.34 -7.65 19.27
N GLU A 117 1.66 -7.64 19.05
CA GLU A 117 2.23 -7.40 17.73
C GLU A 117 1.86 -8.49 16.72
N LEU A 118 1.89 -9.77 17.14
CA LEU A 118 1.43 -10.88 16.32
C LEU A 118 -0.05 -10.77 15.96
N ALA A 119 -0.91 -10.40 16.91
CA ALA A 119 -2.32 -10.18 16.64
C ALA A 119 -2.54 -9.05 15.63
N TYR A 120 -1.75 -7.97 15.70
CA TYR A 120 -1.75 -6.90 14.71
C TYR A 120 -1.33 -7.40 13.32
N TRP A 121 -0.24 -8.16 13.21
CA TRP A 121 0.20 -8.72 11.94
C TRP A 121 -0.83 -9.65 11.32
N ARG A 122 -1.51 -10.47 12.14
CA ARG A 122 -2.62 -11.31 11.70
C ARG A 122 -3.78 -10.46 11.18
N ALA A 123 -4.20 -9.43 11.93
CA ALA A 123 -5.28 -8.54 11.51
C ALA A 123 -4.94 -7.84 10.18
N SER A 124 -3.71 -7.36 10.04
CA SER A 124 -3.18 -6.76 8.80
C SER A 124 -3.17 -7.74 7.64
N ALA A 125 -2.67 -8.96 7.85
CA ALA A 125 -2.69 -9.99 6.83
C ALA A 125 -4.12 -10.35 6.40
N ASN A 126 -5.05 -10.46 7.34
CA ASN A 126 -6.45 -10.74 7.03
C ASN A 126 -7.07 -9.60 6.20
N PHE A 127 -6.84 -8.35 6.61
CA PHE A 127 -7.28 -7.18 5.86
C PHE A 127 -6.72 -7.16 4.43
N MET A 128 -5.42 -7.40 4.26
CA MET A 128 -4.77 -7.43 2.94
C MET A 128 -5.20 -8.63 2.07
N GLN A 129 -5.51 -9.77 2.69
CA GLN A 129 -6.01 -10.98 2.03
C GLN A 129 -7.47 -10.83 1.58
N GLN A 130 -8.27 -10.08 2.35
CA GLN A 130 -9.69 -9.87 2.08
C GLN A 130 -9.95 -8.63 1.23
N LEU A 131 -9.02 -7.67 1.15
CA LEU A 131 -9.10 -6.57 0.20
C LEU A 131 -9.35 -7.17 -1.20
N PRO A 132 -10.54 -6.98 -1.78
CA PRO A 132 -10.84 -7.56 -3.07
C PRO A 132 -9.91 -6.94 -4.11
N GLY A 133 -9.84 -7.57 -5.29
CA GLY A 133 -9.23 -6.93 -6.46
C GLY A 133 -9.98 -5.66 -6.94
N ARG A 134 -10.98 -5.16 -6.20
CA ARG A 134 -11.81 -4.01 -6.56
C ARG A 134 -11.93 -3.02 -5.40
N ILE A 135 -11.87 -1.73 -5.73
CA ILE A 135 -12.07 -0.58 -4.83
C ILE A 135 -13.49 -0.55 -4.23
N ALA A 136 -14.47 -1.17 -4.89
CA ALA A 136 -15.89 -1.10 -4.53
C ALA A 136 -16.22 -1.66 -3.14
N ASP A 137 -15.61 -2.77 -2.73
CA ASP A 137 -15.93 -3.42 -1.46
C ASP A 137 -15.04 -2.93 -0.31
N TYR A 138 -14.25 -1.86 -0.53
CA TYR A 138 -13.44 -1.24 0.52
C TYR A 138 -14.28 -0.80 1.72
N GLN A 139 -15.58 -0.54 1.54
CA GLN A 139 -16.48 -0.11 2.61
C GLN A 139 -16.84 -1.23 3.60
N ASP A 140 -16.76 -2.50 3.17
CA ASP A 140 -17.25 -3.66 3.94
C ASP A 140 -16.11 -4.42 4.64
N ALA A 141 -14.91 -3.84 4.72
CA ALA A 141 -13.77 -4.51 5.33
C ALA A 141 -13.99 -4.76 6.83
N ASP A 142 -13.70 -5.97 7.28
CA ASP A 142 -13.75 -6.32 8.71
C ASP A 142 -12.61 -5.65 9.49
N LEU A 143 -12.98 -4.74 10.39
CA LEU A 143 -12.06 -4.05 11.30
C LEU A 143 -12.04 -4.63 12.71
N GLY A 144 -12.84 -5.66 13.01
CA GLY A 144 -13.09 -6.11 14.39
C GLY A 144 -11.83 -6.44 15.18
N ALA A 145 -10.85 -7.11 14.54
CA ALA A 145 -9.58 -7.41 15.17
C ALA A 145 -8.75 -6.14 15.49
N PHE A 146 -8.76 -5.14 14.61
CA PHE A 146 -8.08 -3.87 14.88
C PHE A 146 -8.79 -3.06 15.96
N GLU A 147 -10.12 -3.06 15.97
CA GLU A 147 -10.89 -2.42 17.03
C GLU A 147 -10.60 -3.06 18.39
N GLN A 148 -10.52 -4.41 18.45
CA GLN A 148 -10.14 -5.13 19.66
C GLN A 148 -8.73 -4.71 20.12
N ILE A 149 -7.73 -4.71 19.23
CA ILE A 149 -6.37 -4.26 19.54
C ILE A 149 -6.39 -2.82 20.08
N ALA A 150 -7.04 -1.90 19.37
CA ALA A 150 -7.08 -0.48 19.72
C ALA A 150 -7.75 -0.20 21.08
N LEU A 151 -8.69 -1.06 21.52
CA LEU A 151 -9.45 -0.86 22.76
C LEU A 151 -8.91 -1.63 23.96
N THR A 152 -8.07 -2.64 23.76
CA THR A 152 -7.64 -3.57 24.83
C THR A 152 -6.16 -3.53 25.15
N VAL A 153 -5.33 -3.03 24.23
CA VAL A 153 -3.88 -3.07 24.35
C VAL A 153 -3.37 -1.94 25.24
N PRO A 154 -2.34 -2.19 26.09
CA PRO A 154 -1.69 -1.15 26.87
C PRO A 154 -1.16 -0.01 25.99
N ASP A 155 -1.32 1.20 26.49
CA ASP A 155 -1.23 2.43 25.71
C ASP A 155 0.15 2.77 25.06
N ALA A 156 1.23 2.01 25.29
CA ALA A 156 2.58 2.34 24.79
C ALA A 156 3.11 1.40 23.68
N ILE A 157 2.28 0.55 23.09
CA ILE A 157 2.71 -0.43 22.08
C ILE A 157 2.42 0.10 20.66
N PRO A 158 3.41 0.15 19.75
CA PRO A 158 3.21 0.66 18.38
C PRO A 158 2.07 -0.03 17.59
N ALA A 159 1.85 -1.32 17.83
CA ALA A 159 0.72 -2.06 17.26
C ALA A 159 -0.65 -1.46 17.64
N GLY A 160 -0.80 -0.98 18.88
CA GLY A 160 -2.01 -0.29 19.35
C GLY A 160 -2.25 1.02 18.61
N PHE A 161 -1.22 1.84 18.45
CA PHE A 161 -1.28 3.04 17.60
C PHE A 161 -1.64 2.70 16.15
N ASN A 162 -0.96 1.72 15.55
CA ASN A 162 -1.18 1.34 14.16
C ASN A 162 -2.61 0.83 13.91
N ALA A 163 -3.15 0.00 14.81
CA ALA A 163 -4.53 -0.46 14.74
C ALA A 163 -5.52 0.70 14.88
N THR A 164 -5.30 1.59 15.85
CA THR A 164 -6.18 2.76 16.07
C THR A 164 -6.17 3.70 14.86
N ALA A 165 -4.99 3.97 14.29
CA ALA A 165 -4.85 4.80 13.09
C ALA A 165 -5.57 4.17 11.89
N LEU A 166 -5.43 2.86 11.68
CA LEU A 166 -6.11 2.16 10.59
C LEU A 166 -7.63 2.26 10.74
N VAL A 167 -8.18 1.95 11.92
CA VAL A 167 -9.62 2.01 12.17
C VAL A 167 -10.16 3.42 11.92
N PHE A 168 -9.50 4.44 12.47
CA PHE A 168 -9.91 5.83 12.31
C PHE A 168 -9.89 6.27 10.83
N VAL A 169 -8.78 6.04 10.12
CA VAL A 169 -8.65 6.41 8.70
C VAL A 169 -9.65 5.65 7.84
N HIS A 170 -9.87 4.36 8.10
CA HIS A 170 -10.83 3.57 7.36
C HIS A 170 -12.25 4.14 7.54
N LYS A 171 -12.71 4.32 8.78
CA LYS A 171 -14.03 4.90 9.08
C LYS A 171 -14.21 6.29 8.48
N ALA A 172 -13.15 7.11 8.45
CA ALA A 172 -13.22 8.42 7.81
C ALA A 172 -13.42 8.32 6.30
N LYS A 173 -12.70 7.42 5.63
CA LYS A 173 -12.81 7.17 4.18
C LYS A 173 -14.14 6.54 3.77
N THR A 174 -14.72 5.70 4.63
CA THR A 174 -16.02 5.05 4.36
C THR A 174 -17.22 5.87 4.83
N GLY A 175 -16.98 7.08 5.34
CA GLY A 175 -18.04 8.05 5.60
C GLY A 175 -18.79 7.83 6.92
N ALA A 176 -18.15 7.24 7.94
CA ALA A 176 -18.74 7.08 9.26
C ALA A 176 -19.28 8.41 9.84
N PRO A 177 -20.30 8.37 10.72
CA PRO A 177 -20.85 9.56 11.36
C PRO A 177 -19.79 10.37 12.11
N LEU A 178 -19.89 11.70 12.09
CA LEU A 178 -18.88 12.59 12.68
C LEU A 178 -18.64 12.30 14.17
N GLN A 179 -19.68 12.00 14.93
CA GLN A 179 -19.57 11.66 16.36
C GLN A 179 -18.73 10.38 16.58
N GLU A 180 -18.87 9.38 15.71
CA GLU A 180 -18.05 8.16 15.78
C GLU A 180 -16.59 8.48 15.43
N LEU A 181 -16.37 9.32 14.42
CA LEU A 181 -15.02 9.77 14.05
C LEU A 181 -14.34 10.55 15.17
N GLU A 182 -15.06 11.43 15.87
CA GLU A 182 -14.55 12.16 17.03
C GLU A 182 -14.14 11.22 18.16
N ARG A 183 -14.93 10.17 18.42
CA ARG A 183 -14.57 9.14 19.41
C ARG A 183 -13.27 8.45 19.03
N TRP A 184 -13.16 7.97 17.80
CA TRP A 184 -11.95 7.29 17.30
C TRP A 184 -10.74 8.20 17.21
N TYR A 185 -10.93 9.47 16.87
CA TYR A 185 -9.88 10.47 16.92
C TYR A 185 -9.34 10.62 18.35
N GLY A 186 -10.22 10.68 19.36
CA GLY A 186 -9.79 10.69 20.77
C GLY A 186 -9.03 9.43 21.20
N HIS A 187 -9.37 8.25 20.65
CA HIS A 187 -8.55 7.04 20.85
C HIS A 187 -7.17 7.19 20.20
N LEU A 188 -7.12 7.71 18.97
CA LEU A 188 -5.88 7.92 18.23
C LEU A 188 -4.95 8.92 18.93
N GLU A 189 -5.48 10.02 19.46
CA GLU A 189 -4.72 11.01 20.24
C GLU A 189 -4.10 10.42 21.51
N ARG A 190 -4.84 9.57 22.24
CA ARG A 190 -4.29 8.90 23.42
C ARG A 190 -3.20 7.92 23.03
N ALA A 191 -3.47 7.04 22.07
CA ALA A 191 -2.51 6.05 21.59
C ALA A 191 -1.23 6.72 21.06
N SER A 192 -1.35 7.84 20.35
CA SER A 192 -0.20 8.58 19.83
C SER A 192 0.63 9.21 20.94
N ALA A 193 0.02 9.93 21.89
CA ALA A 193 0.73 10.57 23.00
C ALA A 193 1.58 9.58 23.81
N LEU A 194 1.04 8.38 24.03
CA LEU A 194 1.66 7.36 24.86
C LEU A 194 2.78 6.62 24.12
N VAL A 195 2.60 6.23 22.86
CA VAL A 195 3.67 5.59 22.07
C VAL A 195 4.81 6.56 21.73
N ILE A 196 4.50 7.82 21.42
CA ILE A 196 5.50 8.85 21.08
C ILE A 196 6.39 9.14 22.29
N GLY A 197 5.82 9.19 23.49
CA GLY A 197 6.59 9.40 24.72
C GLY A 197 7.48 8.21 25.13
N ALA A 198 7.25 7.03 24.56
CA ALA A 198 7.93 5.79 24.93
C ALA A 198 8.95 5.29 23.88
N THR A 199 9.14 6.03 22.79
CA THR A 199 10.00 5.61 21.67
C THR A 199 11.22 6.52 21.47
N ASP A 200 12.15 6.11 20.62
CA ASP A 200 13.34 6.89 20.29
C ASP A 200 12.98 8.12 19.42
N PRO A 201 13.84 9.16 19.36
CA PRO A 201 13.53 10.40 18.64
C PRO A 201 13.16 10.22 17.17
N PHE A 202 13.79 9.26 16.45
CA PHE A 202 13.44 9.00 15.06
C PHE A 202 12.03 8.43 14.95
N SER A 203 11.73 7.40 15.75
CA SER A 203 10.40 6.77 15.79
C SER A 203 9.32 7.74 16.27
N ALA A 204 9.65 8.66 17.18
CA ALA A 204 8.75 9.70 17.66
C ALA A 204 8.32 10.64 16.53
N GLU A 205 9.27 11.17 15.75
CA GLU A 205 8.98 12.01 14.58
C GLU A 205 8.19 11.25 13.50
N LEU A 206 8.55 9.99 13.24
CA LEU A 206 7.83 9.13 12.30
C LEU A 206 6.35 8.94 12.72
N LEU A 207 6.11 8.54 13.96
CA LEU A 207 4.75 8.31 14.47
C LEU A 207 3.96 9.62 14.57
N THR A 208 4.59 10.74 14.89
CA THR A 208 3.96 12.06 14.91
C THR A 208 3.53 12.50 13.52
N SER A 209 4.39 12.33 12.51
CA SER A 209 4.04 12.59 11.11
C SER A 209 2.84 11.74 10.68
N ARG A 210 2.86 10.44 10.95
CA ARG A 210 1.75 9.50 10.66
C ARG A 210 0.45 9.89 11.38
N PHE A 211 0.55 10.29 12.65
CA PHE A 211 -0.59 10.78 13.43
C PHE A 211 -1.25 11.96 12.75
N TYR A 212 -0.49 13.00 12.38
CA TYR A 212 -1.08 14.19 11.75
C TYR A 212 -1.64 13.90 10.34
N ARG A 213 -1.01 13.00 9.56
CA ARG A 213 -1.61 12.55 8.29
C ARG A 213 -2.98 11.88 8.48
N ALA A 214 -3.13 11.08 9.54
CA ALA A 214 -4.42 10.51 9.89
C ALA A 214 -5.37 11.60 10.39
N ALA A 215 -4.93 12.44 11.34
CA ALA A 215 -5.73 13.50 11.97
C ALA A 215 -6.41 14.43 10.96
N GLY A 216 -5.78 14.70 9.82
CA GLY A 216 -6.32 15.55 8.76
C GLY A 216 -7.67 15.08 8.19
N PHE A 217 -8.04 13.80 8.36
CA PHE A 217 -9.35 13.30 7.94
C PHE A 217 -10.52 13.90 8.72
N LEU A 218 -10.36 14.20 10.02
CA LEU A 218 -11.45 14.78 10.82
C LEU A 218 -11.88 16.18 10.33
N PRO A 219 -10.98 17.18 10.20
CA PRO A 219 -11.34 18.47 9.62
C PRO A 219 -11.77 18.36 8.16
N GLN A 220 -11.21 17.44 7.38
CA GLN A 220 -11.67 17.18 6.01
C GLN A 220 -13.16 16.76 5.99
N ARG A 221 -13.57 15.87 6.89
CA ARG A 221 -14.97 15.45 7.04
C ARG A 221 -15.90 16.56 7.53
N ARG A 222 -15.36 17.58 8.21
CA ARG A 222 -16.08 18.81 8.59
C ARG A 222 -16.10 19.86 7.47
N GLY A 223 -15.34 19.67 6.39
CA GLY A 223 -15.16 20.68 5.35
C GLY A 223 -14.24 21.84 5.75
N ASP A 224 -13.50 21.71 6.85
CA ASP A 224 -12.60 22.74 7.35
C ASP A 224 -11.26 22.70 6.60
N ARG A 225 -11.16 23.51 5.56
CA ARG A 225 -10.00 23.53 4.67
C ARG A 225 -8.74 24.02 5.37
N ASP A 226 -8.86 25.03 6.22
CA ASP A 226 -7.71 25.67 6.86
C ASP A 226 -7.12 24.75 7.93
N GLU A 227 -7.96 24.05 8.67
CA GLU A 227 -7.50 23.07 9.65
C GLU A 227 -6.86 21.85 8.99
N VAL A 228 -7.39 21.37 7.85
CA VAL A 228 -6.72 20.33 7.05
C VAL A 228 -5.30 20.78 6.67
N ALA A 229 -5.15 21.99 6.12
CA ALA A 229 -3.84 22.51 5.71
C ALA A 229 -2.87 22.62 6.89
N ARG A 230 -3.34 23.18 8.02
CA ARG A 230 -2.54 23.31 9.24
C ARG A 230 -2.04 21.95 9.76
N VAL A 231 -2.92 20.95 9.80
CA VAL A 231 -2.57 19.59 10.25
C VAL A 231 -1.60 18.92 9.28
N MET A 232 -1.79 19.09 7.98
CA MET A 232 -0.89 18.53 6.97
C MET A 232 0.49 19.21 6.96
N ASP A 233 0.58 20.51 7.26
CA ASP A 233 1.85 21.19 7.47
C ASP A 233 2.61 20.67 8.69
N LEU A 234 1.89 20.30 9.76
CA LEU A 234 2.51 19.61 10.91
C LEU A 234 3.04 18.23 10.51
N ALA A 235 2.24 17.44 9.79
CA ALA A 235 2.67 16.13 9.29
C ALA A 235 3.96 16.22 8.46
N GLU A 236 4.04 17.23 7.58
CA GLU A 236 5.19 17.48 6.73
C GLU A 236 6.42 17.95 7.51
N ARG A 237 6.23 18.87 8.47
CA ARG A 237 7.32 19.32 9.35
C ARG A 237 7.99 18.15 10.08
N HIS A 238 7.18 17.29 10.70
CA HIS A 238 7.69 16.12 11.42
C HIS A 238 8.38 15.13 10.48
N ALA A 239 7.84 14.94 9.27
CA ALA A 239 8.49 14.08 8.28
C ALA A 239 9.87 14.62 7.89
N ARG A 240 9.98 15.90 7.54
CA ARG A 240 11.25 16.51 7.09
C ARG A 240 12.28 16.66 8.22
N ASN A 241 11.84 16.67 9.48
CA ASN A 241 12.72 16.77 10.64
C ASN A 241 13.32 15.43 11.10
N MET A 242 12.87 14.31 10.55
CA MET A 242 13.46 13.00 10.86
C MET A 242 14.94 12.98 10.51
N ASN A 243 15.75 12.42 11.41
CA ASN A 243 17.20 12.26 11.23
C ASN A 243 17.56 10.77 11.27
N PRO A 244 17.52 10.07 10.13
CA PRO A 244 17.84 8.64 10.08
C PRO A 244 19.33 8.39 10.35
N ALA A 245 19.64 7.45 11.24
CA ALA A 245 21.01 7.09 11.62
C ALA A 245 21.46 5.73 11.07
N THR A 246 20.55 4.97 10.46
CA THR A 246 20.82 3.63 9.93
C THR A 246 20.17 3.44 8.55
N PRO A 247 20.63 2.48 7.72
CA PRO A 247 19.98 2.18 6.44
C PRO A 247 18.48 1.84 6.57
N ALA A 248 18.09 1.13 7.63
CA ALA A 248 16.70 0.80 7.90
C ALA A 248 15.86 2.06 8.23
N GLN A 249 16.42 2.98 9.02
CA GLN A 249 15.75 4.27 9.30
C GLN A 249 15.69 5.16 8.07
N GLU A 250 16.72 5.18 7.22
CA GLU A 250 16.70 5.91 5.94
C GLU A 250 15.57 5.39 5.03
N LEU A 251 15.38 4.07 4.98
CA LEU A 251 14.27 3.47 4.25
C LEU A 251 12.91 3.89 4.83
N LEU A 252 12.73 3.84 6.15
CA LEU A 252 11.47 4.27 6.80
C LEU A 252 11.20 5.77 6.63
N TYR A 253 12.25 6.59 6.65
CA TYR A 253 12.18 8.02 6.36
C TYR A 253 11.61 8.26 4.96
N ARG A 254 12.19 7.61 3.95
CA ARG A 254 11.72 7.69 2.56
C ARG A 254 10.30 7.14 2.39
N GLU A 255 9.96 6.03 3.02
CA GLU A 255 8.58 5.51 3.00
C GLU A 255 7.57 6.49 3.63
N ASN A 256 7.95 7.19 4.70
CA ASN A 256 7.07 8.19 5.30
C ASN A 256 6.94 9.44 4.42
N LEU A 257 8.03 9.91 3.80
CA LEU A 257 7.97 11.02 2.84
C LEU A 257 7.08 10.68 1.64
N HIS A 258 7.22 9.46 1.10
CA HIS A 258 6.35 8.98 0.02
C HIS A 258 4.88 9.10 0.42
N ALA A 259 4.50 8.47 1.55
CA ALA A 259 3.12 8.45 2.00
C ALA A 259 2.62 9.83 2.46
N LEU A 260 3.51 10.74 2.86
CA LEU A 260 3.19 12.12 3.12
C LEU A 260 2.85 12.87 1.83
N PHE A 261 3.72 12.80 0.83
CA PHE A 261 3.50 13.54 -0.41
C PHE A 261 2.25 13.03 -1.15
N GLU A 262 1.95 11.72 -1.12
CA GLU A 262 0.64 11.20 -1.58
C GLU A 262 -0.54 11.86 -0.84
N SER A 263 -0.46 12.00 0.49
CA SER A 263 -1.49 12.69 1.27
C SER A 263 -1.59 14.18 0.92
N ARG A 264 -0.45 14.85 0.70
CA ARG A 264 -0.38 16.27 0.34
C ARG A 264 -0.91 16.51 -1.08
N THR A 265 -0.69 15.60 -2.02
CA THR A 265 -1.29 15.63 -3.36
C THR A 265 -2.82 15.56 -3.26
N LYS A 266 -3.35 14.60 -2.49
CA LYS A 266 -4.80 14.45 -2.28
C LYS A 266 -5.44 15.64 -1.58
N GLU A 267 -4.74 16.22 -0.60
CA GLU A 267 -5.13 17.47 0.04
C GLU A 267 -5.24 18.61 -1.00
N ALA A 268 -4.21 18.81 -1.81
CA ALA A 268 -4.17 19.86 -2.82
C ALA A 268 -5.29 19.70 -3.86
N LEU A 269 -5.52 18.47 -4.34
CA LEU A 269 -6.65 18.13 -5.21
C LEU A 269 -8.00 18.46 -4.54
N TRP A 270 -8.19 18.07 -3.28
CA TRP A 270 -9.41 18.37 -2.52
C TRP A 270 -9.63 19.88 -2.32
N ARG A 271 -8.55 20.66 -2.23
CA ARG A 271 -8.57 22.13 -2.16
C ARG A 271 -8.69 22.80 -3.53
N ASN A 272 -8.69 22.03 -4.62
CA ASN A 272 -8.64 22.52 -6.01
C ASN A 272 -7.36 23.32 -6.34
N ASP A 273 -6.25 23.00 -5.68
CA ASP A 273 -4.90 23.51 -5.94
C ASP A 273 -4.16 22.54 -6.88
N MET A 274 -4.42 22.65 -8.18
CA MET A 274 -3.89 21.72 -9.19
C MET A 274 -2.38 21.87 -9.43
N ASP A 275 -1.82 23.06 -9.20
CA ASP A 275 -0.38 23.30 -9.32
C ASP A 275 0.35 22.71 -8.11
N GLY A 276 -0.15 22.97 -6.90
CA GLY A 276 0.37 22.35 -5.69
C GLY A 276 0.22 20.83 -5.70
N ALA A 277 -0.86 20.27 -6.26
CA ALA A 277 -1.02 18.84 -6.42
C ALA A 277 0.05 18.26 -7.35
N LEU A 278 0.35 18.93 -8.47
CA LEU A 278 1.35 18.45 -9.42
C LEU A 278 2.76 18.48 -8.82
N VAL A 279 3.11 19.57 -8.12
CA VAL A 279 4.41 19.68 -7.42
C VAL A 279 4.58 18.52 -6.44
N ARG A 280 3.58 18.25 -5.62
CA ARG A 280 3.64 17.18 -4.60
C ARG A 280 3.64 15.79 -5.20
N ALA A 281 2.88 15.55 -6.27
CA ALA A 281 2.93 14.27 -6.99
C ALA A 281 4.32 14.00 -7.59
N LEU A 282 5.00 15.04 -8.08
CA LEU A 282 6.38 14.93 -8.53
C LEU A 282 7.34 14.67 -7.35
N GLU A 283 7.12 15.26 -6.18
CA GLU A 283 7.90 14.91 -4.97
C GLU A 283 7.74 13.42 -4.58
N VAL A 284 6.57 12.79 -4.79
CA VAL A 284 6.41 11.33 -4.61
C VAL A 284 7.35 10.56 -5.54
N VAL A 285 7.42 10.95 -6.82
CA VAL A 285 8.32 10.34 -7.82
C VAL A 285 9.78 10.58 -7.48
N GLU A 286 10.15 11.76 -6.97
CA GLU A 286 11.53 12.02 -6.51
C GLU A 286 11.93 11.09 -5.36
N VAL A 287 11.00 10.80 -4.44
CA VAL A 287 11.24 9.89 -3.32
C VAL A 287 11.37 8.44 -3.78
N ASP A 288 10.52 7.97 -4.71
CA ASP A 288 10.56 6.60 -5.25
C ASP A 288 10.30 6.59 -6.78
N PRO A 289 11.34 6.83 -7.61
CA PRO A 289 11.15 6.95 -9.07
C PRO A 289 10.80 5.64 -9.76
N TYR A 290 10.91 4.51 -9.04
CA TYR A 290 10.59 3.17 -9.53
C TYR A 290 9.21 2.70 -9.04
N ASP A 291 8.46 3.53 -8.31
CA ASP A 291 7.09 3.21 -7.93
C ASP A 291 6.12 3.54 -9.06
N SER A 292 5.50 2.51 -9.64
CA SER A 292 4.50 2.70 -10.68
C SER A 292 3.28 3.51 -10.21
N LYS A 293 2.93 3.45 -8.92
CA LYS A 293 1.82 4.25 -8.35
C LYS A 293 2.14 5.74 -8.30
N ALA A 294 3.39 6.11 -8.00
CA ALA A 294 3.81 7.51 -7.98
C ALA A 294 3.63 8.15 -9.37
N TRP A 295 4.00 7.44 -10.42
CA TRP A 295 3.79 7.88 -11.80
C TRP A 295 2.30 7.91 -12.20
N ALA A 296 1.51 6.96 -11.73
CA ALA A 296 0.07 6.98 -11.95
C ALA A 296 -0.61 8.19 -11.27
N GLU A 297 -0.15 8.59 -10.09
CA GLU A 297 -0.64 9.78 -9.38
C GLU A 297 -0.28 11.08 -10.13
N VAL A 298 0.94 11.20 -10.67
CA VAL A 298 1.29 12.30 -11.58
C VAL A 298 0.35 12.32 -12.79
N GLY A 299 0.07 11.15 -13.37
CA GLY A 299 -0.90 10.99 -14.45
C GLY A 299 -2.29 11.49 -14.07
N GLU A 300 -2.80 11.14 -12.89
CA GLU A 300 -4.12 11.55 -12.41
C GLU A 300 -4.26 13.08 -12.30
N VAL A 301 -3.25 13.74 -11.72
CA VAL A 301 -3.24 15.20 -11.60
C VAL A 301 -3.21 15.87 -12.98
N ARG A 302 -2.38 15.37 -13.91
CA ARG A 302 -2.28 15.92 -15.27
C ARG A 302 -3.52 15.64 -16.11
N PHE A 303 -4.16 14.49 -15.91
CA PHE A 303 -5.43 14.13 -16.53
C PHE A 303 -6.50 15.14 -16.13
N ALA A 304 -6.60 15.47 -14.84
CA ALA A 304 -7.53 16.50 -14.35
C ALA A 304 -7.26 17.89 -14.96
N ARG A 305 -5.99 18.19 -15.31
CA ARG A 305 -5.56 19.40 -16.01
C ARG A 305 -5.73 19.34 -17.54
N LYS A 306 -6.13 18.19 -18.10
CA LYS A 306 -6.23 17.92 -19.55
C LYS A 306 -4.92 18.08 -20.31
N GLU A 307 -3.80 17.81 -19.65
CA GLU A 307 -2.47 17.83 -20.24
C GLU A 307 -2.19 16.47 -20.90
N TRP A 308 -2.90 16.16 -21.99
CA TRP A 308 -3.00 14.80 -22.52
C TRP A 308 -1.66 14.15 -22.87
N GLN A 309 -0.72 14.94 -23.41
CA GLN A 309 0.59 14.44 -23.82
C GLN A 309 1.43 14.02 -22.61
N GLU A 310 1.51 14.86 -21.59
CA GLU A 310 2.24 14.61 -20.35
C GLU A 310 1.53 13.54 -19.50
N THR A 311 0.20 13.50 -19.54
CA THR A 311 -0.61 12.46 -18.90
C THR A 311 -0.31 11.09 -19.50
N ALA A 312 -0.30 10.97 -20.83
CA ALA A 312 0.04 9.74 -21.51
C ALA A 312 1.46 9.25 -21.16
N GLN A 313 2.43 10.17 -21.05
CA GLN A 313 3.80 9.85 -20.66
C GLN A 313 3.88 9.31 -19.22
N ALA A 314 3.20 9.96 -18.27
CA ALA A 314 3.20 9.53 -16.87
C ALA A 314 2.57 8.13 -16.71
N TYR A 315 1.42 7.88 -17.35
CA TYR A 315 0.78 6.58 -17.30
C TYR A 315 1.54 5.49 -18.08
N ALA A 316 2.21 5.84 -19.19
CA ALA A 316 3.11 4.91 -19.86
C ALA A 316 4.31 4.53 -18.99
N MET A 317 4.85 5.46 -18.21
CA MET A 317 5.90 5.16 -17.23
C MET A 317 5.39 4.22 -16.13
N ALA A 318 4.21 4.48 -15.57
CA ALA A 318 3.56 3.57 -14.62
C ALA A 318 3.37 2.16 -15.22
N ALA A 319 2.93 2.08 -16.48
CA ALA A 319 2.80 0.82 -17.22
C ALA A 319 4.13 0.04 -17.35
N MET A 320 5.22 0.74 -17.65
CA MET A 320 6.55 0.17 -17.83
C MET A 320 7.20 -0.30 -16.53
N LEU A 321 6.90 0.34 -15.40
CA LEU A 321 7.45 0.01 -14.09
C LEU A 321 6.77 -1.22 -13.45
N GLY A 322 5.64 -1.68 -13.99
CA GLY A 322 4.97 -2.90 -13.57
C GLY A 322 3.94 -2.70 -12.45
N PRO A 323 3.48 -3.79 -11.81
CA PRO A 323 2.46 -3.75 -10.77
C PRO A 323 2.83 -2.83 -9.59
N PRO A 324 1.85 -2.30 -8.86
CA PRO A 324 0.41 -2.55 -9.01
C PRO A 324 -0.29 -1.60 -10.00
N ALA A 325 0.41 -0.66 -10.63
CA ALA A 325 -0.20 0.34 -11.50
C ALA A 325 -0.09 0.03 -13.01
N SER A 326 0.42 -1.14 -13.38
CA SER A 326 0.71 -1.51 -14.77
C SER A 326 -0.52 -1.57 -15.67
N ALA A 327 -1.60 -2.22 -15.22
CA ALA A 327 -2.83 -2.38 -15.99
C ALA A 327 -3.58 -1.04 -16.13
N ILE A 328 -3.76 -0.31 -15.02
CA ILE A 328 -4.40 1.02 -15.04
C ILE A 328 -3.56 2.03 -15.83
N GLY A 329 -2.22 1.98 -15.73
CA GLY A 329 -1.32 2.81 -16.50
C GLY A 329 -1.48 2.59 -18.00
N ARG A 330 -1.61 1.32 -18.45
CA ARG A 330 -1.86 1.03 -19.86
C ARG A 330 -3.23 1.55 -20.32
N HIS A 331 -4.27 1.30 -19.54
CA HIS A 331 -5.61 1.78 -19.86
C HIS A 331 -5.64 3.31 -20.01
N MET A 332 -5.12 4.04 -19.02
CA MET A 332 -5.15 5.50 -19.00
C MET A 332 -4.22 6.11 -20.05
N ALA A 333 -3.06 5.52 -20.33
CA ALA A 333 -2.21 5.94 -21.45
C ALA A 333 -2.95 5.77 -22.79
N GLY A 334 -3.66 4.65 -22.97
CA GLY A 334 -4.48 4.39 -24.15
C GLY A 334 -5.58 5.44 -24.35
N LEU A 335 -6.28 5.82 -23.28
CA LEU A 335 -7.27 6.90 -23.30
C LEU A 335 -6.66 8.23 -23.76
N CYS A 336 -5.55 8.66 -23.16
CA CYS A 336 -4.91 9.92 -23.52
C CYS A 336 -4.36 9.91 -24.95
N LEU A 337 -3.84 8.78 -25.42
CA LEU A 337 -3.39 8.62 -26.81
C LEU A 337 -4.55 8.74 -27.80
N ARG A 338 -5.74 8.24 -27.46
CA ARG A 338 -6.95 8.45 -28.27
C ARG A 338 -7.33 9.93 -28.33
N GLU A 339 -7.33 10.64 -27.20
CA GLU A 339 -7.58 12.09 -27.17
C GLU A 339 -6.59 12.88 -28.04
N LEU A 340 -5.37 12.37 -28.21
CA LEU A 340 -4.34 12.94 -29.09
C LEU A 340 -4.46 12.49 -30.56
N GLY A 341 -5.44 11.64 -30.90
CA GLY A 341 -5.63 11.09 -32.25
C GLY A 341 -4.66 9.97 -32.64
N HIS A 342 -3.96 9.37 -31.68
CA HIS A 342 -3.00 8.28 -31.88
C HIS A 342 -3.66 6.89 -31.74
N GLU A 343 -4.66 6.63 -32.58
CA GLU A 343 -5.57 5.48 -32.46
C GLU A 343 -4.89 4.10 -32.43
N LEU A 344 -3.84 3.89 -33.22
CA LEU A 344 -3.11 2.62 -33.22
C LEU A 344 -2.30 2.40 -31.94
N LEU A 345 -1.76 3.48 -31.35
CA LEU A 345 -1.07 3.39 -30.07
C LEU A 345 -2.08 3.20 -28.94
N ALA A 346 -3.20 3.92 -28.98
CA ALA A 346 -4.31 3.73 -28.05
C ALA A 346 -4.78 2.26 -28.05
N ALA A 347 -5.01 1.69 -29.23
CA ALA A 347 -5.38 0.30 -29.42
C ALA A 347 -4.38 -0.69 -28.79
N ALA A 348 -3.07 -0.47 -28.98
CA ALA A 348 -2.03 -1.34 -28.40
C ALA A 348 -2.08 -1.31 -26.86
N PHE A 349 -2.12 -0.12 -26.27
CA PHE A 349 -2.19 0.05 -24.82
C PHE A 349 -3.47 -0.53 -24.22
N LEU A 350 -4.63 -0.30 -24.84
CA LEU A 350 -5.91 -0.82 -24.37
C LEU A 350 -5.97 -2.36 -24.48
N LYS A 351 -5.40 -2.93 -25.56
CA LYS A 351 -5.27 -4.39 -25.71
C LYS A 351 -4.45 -4.97 -24.58
N ASP A 352 -3.26 -4.41 -24.33
CA ASP A 352 -2.36 -4.90 -23.28
C ASP A 352 -3.00 -4.77 -21.89
N ALA A 353 -3.75 -3.68 -21.62
CA ALA A 353 -4.51 -3.53 -20.39
C ALA A 353 -5.56 -4.64 -20.21
N ALA A 354 -6.30 -4.99 -21.27
CA ALA A 354 -7.34 -6.04 -21.25
C ALA A 354 -6.76 -7.48 -21.14
N GLU A 355 -5.50 -7.68 -21.53
CA GLU A 355 -4.79 -8.95 -21.35
C GLU A 355 -4.24 -9.10 -19.94
N LEU A 356 -3.77 -8.01 -19.32
CA LEU A 356 -3.28 -8.02 -17.93
C LEU A 356 -4.42 -8.11 -16.92
N ASP A 357 -5.48 -7.32 -17.09
CA ASP A 357 -6.68 -7.40 -16.27
C ASP A 357 -7.83 -8.00 -17.09
N VAL A 358 -7.92 -9.33 -17.05
CA VAL A 358 -8.95 -10.08 -17.78
C VAL A 358 -10.38 -9.76 -17.30
N LEU A 359 -10.53 -9.23 -16.07
CA LEU A 359 -11.80 -8.78 -15.51
C LEU A 359 -12.09 -7.30 -15.82
N GLY A 360 -11.13 -6.59 -16.39
CA GLY A 360 -11.22 -5.19 -16.79
C GLY A 360 -12.19 -5.01 -17.95
N ILE A 361 -13.37 -4.44 -17.65
CA ILE A 361 -14.39 -4.14 -18.66
C ILE A 361 -14.03 -2.87 -19.42
N SER A 362 -13.54 -1.84 -18.72
CA SER A 362 -13.29 -0.51 -19.29
C SER A 362 -12.33 -0.54 -20.49
N PRO A 363 -11.15 -1.20 -20.45
CA PRO A 363 -10.29 -1.26 -21.64
C PRO A 363 -10.97 -1.88 -22.88
N ARG A 364 -11.89 -2.83 -22.67
CA ARG A 364 -12.64 -3.48 -23.76
C ARG A 364 -13.72 -2.57 -24.34
N GLU A 365 -14.41 -1.81 -23.49
CA GLU A 365 -15.36 -0.77 -23.91
C GLU A 365 -14.63 0.29 -24.75
N GLU A 366 -13.48 0.78 -24.29
CA GLU A 366 -12.70 1.78 -25.02
C GLU A 366 -12.19 1.25 -26.38
N ILE A 367 -11.85 -0.04 -26.49
CA ILE A 367 -11.51 -0.68 -27.77
C ILE A 367 -12.68 -0.60 -28.77
N HIS A 368 -13.92 -0.73 -28.29
CA HIS A 368 -15.11 -0.67 -29.13
C HIS A 368 -15.39 0.73 -29.69
N ASP A 369 -14.97 1.76 -28.95
CA ASP A 369 -15.13 3.16 -29.33
C ASP A 369 -14.05 3.67 -30.30
N LEU A 370 -13.01 2.88 -30.57
CA LEU A 370 -11.99 3.21 -31.57
C LEU A 370 -12.56 3.27 -33.00
N PRO A 371 -11.91 3.94 -33.97
CA PRO A 371 -12.42 4.04 -35.34
C PRO A 371 -12.56 2.70 -36.09
N ASP A 372 -13.51 2.63 -37.02
CA ASP A 372 -13.82 1.44 -37.81
C ASP A 372 -12.88 1.22 -39.02
N VAL A 373 -11.58 1.06 -38.75
CA VAL A 373 -10.56 0.69 -39.75
C VAL A 373 -10.24 -0.81 -39.70
N PRO A 374 -9.78 -1.44 -40.81
CA PRO A 374 -9.63 -2.89 -40.89
C PRO A 374 -8.85 -3.54 -39.73
N VAL A 375 -7.72 -2.95 -39.34
CA VAL A 375 -6.88 -3.46 -38.23
C VAL A 375 -7.59 -3.39 -36.88
N LEU A 376 -8.34 -2.33 -36.61
CA LEU A 376 -9.06 -2.14 -35.35
C LEU A 376 -10.35 -2.97 -35.30
N LYS A 377 -10.99 -3.25 -36.44
CA LYS A 377 -12.11 -4.20 -36.51
C LYS A 377 -11.72 -5.58 -36.03
N ALA A 378 -10.53 -6.06 -36.40
CA ALA A 378 -10.02 -7.34 -35.91
C ALA A 378 -9.82 -7.32 -34.38
N LEU A 379 -9.29 -6.21 -33.83
CA LEU A 379 -9.15 -6.03 -32.38
C LEU A 379 -10.50 -6.04 -31.65
N LYS A 380 -11.51 -5.33 -32.18
CA LYS A 380 -12.89 -5.33 -31.65
C LYS A 380 -13.51 -6.73 -31.68
N THR A 381 -13.22 -7.54 -32.70
CA THR A 381 -13.68 -8.94 -32.72
C THR A 381 -12.99 -9.75 -31.63
N TRP A 382 -11.66 -9.61 -31.49
CA TRP A 382 -10.89 -10.25 -30.42
C TRP A 382 -11.43 -9.88 -29.03
N SER A 383 -11.70 -8.60 -28.76
CA SER A 383 -12.14 -8.15 -27.43
C SER A 383 -13.47 -8.76 -26.99
N ARG A 384 -14.36 -9.11 -27.93
CA ARG A 384 -15.65 -9.79 -27.70
C ARG A 384 -15.50 -11.28 -27.42
N VAL A 385 -14.65 -11.97 -28.18
CA VAL A 385 -14.53 -13.44 -28.09
C VAL A 385 -13.88 -13.85 -26.77
N THR A 386 -12.90 -13.07 -26.31
CA THR A 386 -12.19 -13.33 -25.04
C THR A 386 -12.98 -12.92 -23.80
N TYR A 387 -14.22 -12.39 -23.96
CA TYR A 387 -15.09 -11.93 -22.87
C TYR A 387 -16.18 -12.96 -22.48
N LEU A 388 -16.16 -14.17 -23.03
CA LEU A 388 -17.07 -15.23 -22.58
C LEU A 388 -16.42 -16.01 -21.42
N PRO A 389 -16.90 -15.86 -20.18
CA PRO A 389 -16.41 -16.62 -19.03
C PRO A 389 -16.68 -18.12 -19.15
#